data_AF-A0A853F7C7-F1
#
_entry.id   AF-A0A853F7C7-F1
#
_cell.length_a   1.000
_cell.length_b   1.000
_cell.length_c   1.000
_cell.angle_alpha   90.00
_cell.angle_beta   90.00
_cell.angle_gamma   90.00
#
_symmetry.space_group_name_H-M   'P 1'
#
loop_
_entity.id
_entity.type
_entity.pdbx_description
1 polymer ?
#
loop_
_entity_poly.entity_id
_entity_poly.type
_entity_poly.pdbx_seq_one_letter_code
_entity_poly.pdbx_strand_id
1 'polypeptide(L)'
;MDHDIFIKKLARGLEDIILAFDYTDDQRGCLVYLNSPRCKLLVPTELIDYRLEDAVQALRERIKRGVFSSPCEELTDIDGELVLRASDNCD
;
A
#
# COMPACT_ATOMS: atom_id res chain seq x y z
N MET A 1 -5.47 -4.96 15.14
CA MET A 1 -5.46 -6.41 14.78
C MET A 1 -5.45 -6.57 13.27
N ASP A 2 -6.00 -5.60 12.53
CA ASP A 2 -6.19 -5.62 11.09
C ASP A 2 -4.91 -5.48 10.26
N HIS A 3 -3.87 -4.86 10.83
CA HIS A 3 -2.54 -4.72 10.23
C HIS A 3 -1.85 -6.05 9.86
N ASP A 4 -1.85 -7.05 10.74
CA ASP A 4 -1.31 -8.39 10.43
C ASP A 4 -2.14 -9.10 9.35
N ILE A 5 -3.46 -8.88 9.36
CA ILE A 5 -4.37 -9.46 8.39
C ILE A 5 -4.13 -8.81 7.01
N PHE A 6 -3.98 -7.50 6.97
CA PHE A 6 -3.64 -6.72 5.80
C PHE A 6 -2.35 -7.22 5.15
N ILE A 7 -1.26 -7.34 5.93
CA ILE A 7 0.03 -7.84 5.43
C ILE A 7 -0.14 -9.22 4.82
N LYS A 8 -0.78 -10.16 5.53
CA LYS A 8 -0.97 -11.53 5.05
C LYS A 8 -1.81 -11.58 3.78
N LYS A 9 -2.86 -10.76 3.67
CA LYS A 9 -3.74 -10.69 2.49
C LYS A 9 -3.03 -10.07 1.29
N LEU A 10 -2.26 -9.01 1.52
CA LEU A 10 -1.53 -8.31 0.46
C LEU A 10 -0.36 -9.14 -0.05
N ALA A 11 0.49 -9.66 0.84
CA ALA A 11 1.69 -10.42 0.48
C ALA A 11 1.41 -11.74 -0.25
N ARG A 12 0.24 -12.36 -0.02
CA ARG A 12 -0.11 -13.65 -0.63
C ARG A 12 -0.08 -13.60 -2.15
N GLY A 13 0.87 -14.31 -2.77
CA GLY A 13 1.09 -14.33 -4.21
C GLY A 13 1.83 -13.11 -4.77
N LEU A 14 2.47 -12.31 -3.91
CA LEU A 14 3.33 -11.17 -4.24
C LEU A 14 4.66 -11.24 -3.47
N GLU A 15 5.05 -12.41 -2.97
CA GLU A 15 6.20 -12.63 -2.09
C GLU A 15 7.53 -12.23 -2.74
N ASP A 16 7.66 -12.37 -4.07
CA ASP A 16 8.85 -11.97 -4.83
C ASP A 16 8.88 -10.46 -5.15
N ILE A 17 7.76 -9.75 -4.94
CA ILE A 17 7.59 -8.34 -5.30
C ILE A 17 7.63 -7.46 -4.05
N ILE A 18 7.04 -7.88 -2.93
CA ILE A 18 7.02 -7.12 -1.69
C ILE A 18 8.21 -7.52 -0.81
N LEU A 19 9.08 -6.57 -0.51
CA LEU A 19 10.27 -6.76 0.32
C LEU A 19 9.98 -6.72 1.81
N ALA A 20 9.20 -5.73 2.22
CA ALA A 20 8.99 -5.43 3.64
C ALA A 20 7.71 -4.64 3.85
N PHE A 21 7.28 -4.62 5.10
CA PHE A 21 6.23 -3.78 5.63
C PHE A 21 6.77 -3.03 6.83
N ASP A 22 6.40 -1.76 6.97
CA ASP A 22 6.73 -0.97 8.14
C ASP A 22 5.51 -0.17 8.59
N TYR A 23 5.30 -0.08 9.89
CA TYR A 23 4.19 0.68 10.47
C TYR A 23 4.77 1.90 11.16
N THR A 24 4.35 3.08 10.72
CA THR A 24 4.82 4.33 11.31
C THR A 24 3.64 5.04 11.94
N ASP A 25 3.74 5.34 13.24
CA ASP A 25 2.75 6.19 13.93
C ASP A 25 2.78 7.62 13.38
N ASP A 26 3.94 8.07 12.89
CA ASP A 26 4.14 9.42 12.34
C ASP A 26 3.36 9.64 11.04
N GLN A 27 3.31 8.66 10.13
CA GLN A 27 2.56 8.76 8.87
C GLN A 27 1.15 8.14 8.98
N ARG A 28 0.79 7.62 10.16
CA ARG A 28 -0.51 6.97 10.45
C ARG A 28 -0.88 5.93 9.40
N GLY A 29 0.05 5.02 9.09
CA GLY A 29 -0.15 4.05 8.02
C GLY A 29 0.87 2.94 7.96
N CYS A 30 0.69 2.09 6.95
CA CYS A 30 1.60 1.01 6.57
C CYS A 30 2.39 1.41 5.34
N LEU A 31 3.72 1.39 5.43
CA LEU A 31 4.61 1.43 4.28
C LEU A 31 4.82 0.02 3.74
N VAL A 32 4.57 -0.15 2.45
CA VAL A 32 4.84 -1.38 1.69
C VAL A 32 6.02 -1.12 0.77
N TYR A 33 7.10 -1.87 0.95
CA TYR A 33 8.32 -1.72 0.16
C TYR A 33 8.32 -2.72 -0.99
N LEU A 34 8.41 -2.24 -2.23
CA LEU A 34 8.45 -3.07 -3.43
C LEU A 34 9.88 -3.25 -3.95
N ASN A 35 10.19 -4.45 -4.43
CA ASN A 35 11.49 -4.81 -4.99
C ASN A 35 11.67 -4.33 -6.43
N SER A 36 10.64 -4.50 -7.26
CA SER A 36 10.71 -4.21 -8.69
C SER A 36 9.33 -3.83 -9.25
N PRO A 37 9.13 -2.56 -9.65
CA PRO A 37 10.05 -1.44 -9.49
C PRO A 37 10.25 -1.07 -8.01
N ARG A 38 11.40 -0.47 -7.68
CA ARG A 38 11.63 0.06 -6.32
C ARG A 38 10.69 1.23 -6.08
N CYS A 39 9.69 0.99 -5.25
CA CYS A 39 8.66 1.95 -4.89
C CYS A 39 8.20 1.67 -3.46
N LYS A 40 7.86 2.73 -2.72
CA LYS A 40 7.21 2.65 -1.42
C LYS A 40 5.73 2.99 -1.60
N LEU A 41 4.85 2.19 -1.03
CA LEU A 41 3.42 2.48 -1.00
C LEU A 41 3.00 2.78 0.43
N LEU A 42 2.52 3.99 0.70
CA LEU A 42 1.91 4.34 1.97
C LEU A 42 0.42 4.01 1.94
N VAL A 43 -0.05 3.28 2.95
CA VAL A 43 -1.43 2.86 3.11
C VAL A 43 -1.94 3.42 4.45
N PRO A 44 -2.76 4.47 4.44
CA PRO A 44 -3.33 5.04 5.66
C PRO A 44 -4.06 4.00 6.52
N THR A 45 -3.88 4.06 7.84
CA THR A 45 -4.52 3.14 8.79
C THR A 45 -6.04 3.16 8.68
N GLU A 46 -6.65 4.30 8.36
CA GLU A 46 -8.09 4.40 8.14
C GLU A 46 -8.59 3.49 7.00
N LEU A 47 -7.80 3.35 5.92
CA LEU A 47 -8.16 2.46 4.81
C LEU A 47 -7.97 0.99 5.20
N ILE A 48 -6.99 0.70 6.06
CA ILE A 48 -6.77 -0.65 6.59
C ILE A 48 -7.92 -1.05 7.52
N ASP A 49 -8.37 -0.15 8.40
CA ASP A 49 -9.38 -0.42 9.41
C ASP A 49 -10.81 -0.47 8.82
N TYR A 50 -11.13 0.41 7.86
CA TYR A 50 -12.49 0.57 7.36
C TYR A 50 -12.73 0.04 5.94
N ARG A 51 -11.67 -0.12 5.14
CA ARG A 51 -11.75 -0.52 3.71
C ARG A 51 -10.75 -1.62 3.34
N LEU A 52 -10.48 -2.54 4.26
CA LEU A 52 -9.43 -3.56 4.13
C LEU A 52 -9.44 -4.29 2.78
N GLU A 53 -10.58 -4.85 2.37
CA GLU A 53 -10.70 -5.63 1.13
C GLU A 53 -10.43 -4.77 -0.11
N ASP A 54 -11.02 -3.58 -0.16
CA ASP A 54 -10.85 -2.64 -1.27
C ASP A 54 -9.39 -2.18 -1.36
N ALA A 55 -8.77 -1.86 -0.22
CA ALA A 55 -7.38 -1.41 -0.16
C ALA A 55 -6.43 -2.50 -0.64
N VAL A 56 -6.61 -3.74 -0.18
CA VAL A 56 -5.84 -4.90 -0.66
C VAL A 56 -6.04 -5.11 -2.16
N GLN A 57 -7.27 -5.04 -2.66
CA GLN A 57 -7.56 -5.24 -4.07
C GLN A 57 -6.88 -4.17 -4.93
N ALA A 58 -7.06 -2.89 -4.61
CA ALA A 58 -6.48 -1.76 -5.35
C ALA A 58 -4.94 -1.83 -5.40
N LEU A 59 -4.31 -2.12 -4.25
CA LEU A 59 -2.85 -2.28 -4.18
C LEU A 59 -2.37 -3.46 -5.03
N ARG A 60 -3.04 -4.62 -4.96
CA ARG A 60 -2.68 -5.79 -5.75
C ARG A 60 -2.81 -5.53 -7.25
N GLU A 61 -3.88 -4.85 -7.68
CA GLU A 61 -4.05 -4.48 -9.08
C GLU A 61 -2.96 -3.53 -9.55
N ARG A 62 -2.60 -2.53 -8.74
CA ARG A 62 -1.49 -1.62 -9.07
C ARG A 62 -0.15 -2.35 -9.15
N ILE A 63 0.18 -3.15 -8.14
CA ILE A 63 1.44 -3.90 -8.07
C ILE A 63 1.58 -4.82 -9.29
N LYS A 64 0.49 -5.51 -9.67
CA LYS A 64 0.47 -6.35 -10.89
C LYS A 64 0.64 -5.56 -12.19
N ARG A 65 0.10 -4.33 -12.26
CA ARG A 65 0.31 -3.45 -13.42
C ARG A 65 1.76 -2.98 -13.52
N GLY A 66 2.47 -2.86 -12.40
CA GLY A 66 3.91 -2.53 -12.37
C GLY A 66 4.26 -1.13 -12.85
N VAL A 67 3.26 -0.26 -13.04
CA VAL A 67 3.44 1.13 -13.46
C VAL A 67 3.26 1.99 -12.23
N PHE A 68 4.31 2.71 -11.81
CA PHE A 68 4.28 3.67 -10.72
C PHE A 68 4.77 5.01 -11.24
N SER A 69 4.10 6.08 -10.82
CA SER A 69 4.39 7.45 -11.26
C SER A 69 5.46 8.14 -10.41
N SER A 70 5.75 7.57 -9.23
CA SER A 70 6.67 8.13 -8.24
C SER A 70 7.37 7.00 -7.45
N PRO A 71 8.58 7.24 -6.92
CA PRO A 71 9.22 6.32 -5.97
C PRO A 71 8.43 6.14 -4.67
N CYS A 72 7.53 7.06 -4.35
CA CYS A 72 6.57 6.96 -3.25
C CYS A 72 5.16 7.27 -3.76
N GLU A 73 4.23 6.36 -3.54
CA GLU A 73 2.80 6.60 -3.77
C GLU A 73 2.01 6.34 -2.48
N GLU A 74 0.94 7.08 -2.27
CA GLU A 74 0.03 6.95 -1.14
C GLU A 74 -1.36 6.54 -1.63
N LEU A 75 -1.97 5.57 -0.95
CA LEU A 75 -3.32 5.12 -1.24
C LEU A 75 -4.31 6.10 -0.65
N THR A 76 -5.11 6.72 -1.50
CA THR A 76 -6.07 7.77 -1.12
C THR A 76 -7.48 7.37 -1.56
N ASP A 77 -8.48 7.81 -0.79
CA ASP A 77 -9.90 7.71 -1.17
C ASP A 77 -10.34 9.02 -1.82
N ILE A 78 -10.85 8.93 -3.04
CA ILE A 78 -11.37 10.06 -3.80
C ILE A 78 -12.76 9.69 -4.29
N ASP A 79 -13.77 10.32 -3.68
CA ASP A 79 -15.18 10.10 -4.00
C ASP A 79 -15.58 8.61 -3.92
N GLY A 80 -14.98 7.84 -3.00
CA GLY A 80 -15.23 6.41 -2.80
C GLY A 80 -14.31 5.49 -3.61
N GLU A 81 -13.48 6.03 -4.51
CA GLU A 81 -12.52 5.27 -5.30
C GLU A 81 -11.12 5.31 -4.66
N LEU A 82 -10.49 4.13 -4.51
CA LEU A 82 -9.14 4.03 -3.99
C LEU A 82 -8.11 4.18 -5.11
N VAL A 83 -7.31 5.25 -5.04
CA VAL A 83 -6.30 5.59 -6.04
C VAL A 83 -4.95 5.87 -5.38
N LEU A 84 -3.88 5.40 -6.04
CA LEU A 84 -2.51 5.72 -5.65
C LEU A 84 -2.08 7.05 -6.27
N ARG A 85 -1.55 7.94 -5.45
CA ARG A 85 -1.01 9.24 -5.88
C ARG A 85 0.42 9.39 -5.43
N ALA A 86 1.23 10.10 -6.22
CA ALA A 86 2.58 10.48 -5.79
C ALA A 86 2.50 11.21 -4.45
N SER A 87 3.33 10.80 -3.50
CA SER A 87 3.41 11.39 -2.16
C SER A 87 4.87 11.60 -1.79
N ASP A 88 5.15 12.60 -0.96
CA ASP A 88 6.45 12.82 -0.32
C ASP A 88 6.48 12.20 1.09
N ASN A 89 5.36 11.63 1.55
CA ASN A 89 5.18 11.11 2.90
C ASN A 89 5.74 9.69 3.09
N CYS A 90 6.66 9.18 2.25
CA CYS A 90 7.28 7.86 2.48
C CYS A 90 8.72 7.94 3.02
N ASP A 91 9.17 9.13 3.42
CA ASP A 91 10.50 9.36 4.00
C ASP A 91 10.51 9.28 5.53
#